data_AF-A0A0G0Y022-F1
#
_entry.id   AF-A0A0G0Y022-F1
#
_cell.length_a   1.000
_cell.length_b   1.000
_cell.length_c   1.000
_cell.angle_alpha   90.00
_cell.angle_beta   90.00
_cell.angle_gamma   90.00
#
_symmetry.space_group_name_H-M   'P 1'
#
loop_
_entity.id
_entity.type
_entity.pdbx_description
1 polymer ?
#
loop_
_entity_poly.entity_id
_entity_poly.type
_entity_poly.pdbx_seq_one_letter_code
_entity_poly.pdbx_strand_id
1 'polypeptide(L)'
;MNKEEKVDHLRERLSEQRKKLEEATFEKGLAAEENKDLRENFAYDYWVSQEQLITARIFATLKEIEHLTKKPRKKIIKKNKTTPVERVKDLPKKKWL
;
A
#
# COMPACT_ATOMS: atom_id res chain seq x y z
N MET A 1 -2.23 16.34 22.82
CA MET A 1 -2.66 14.96 22.57
C MET A 1 -1.45 14.05 22.65
N ASN A 2 -1.46 13.09 23.56
CA ASN A 2 -0.42 12.09 23.72
C ASN A 2 -0.34 11.21 22.45
N LYS A 3 0.82 10.60 22.19
CA LYS A 3 1.05 9.71 21.05
C LYS A 3 0.11 8.49 21.11
N GLU A 4 -0.17 7.99 22.30
CA GLU A 4 -1.10 6.88 22.52
C GLU A 4 -2.55 7.29 22.22
N GLU A 5 -3.01 8.41 22.77
CA GLU A 5 -4.33 9.00 22.45
C GLU A 5 -4.51 9.21 20.94
N LYS A 6 -3.45 9.66 20.23
CA LYS A 6 -3.48 9.80 18.77
C LYS A 6 -3.68 8.47 18.06
N VAL A 7 -3.00 7.42 18.50
CA VAL A 7 -3.13 6.09 17.91
C VAL A 7 -4.52 5.52 18.16
N ASP A 8 -5.09 5.75 19.34
CA ASP A 8 -6.43 5.26 19.68
C ASP A 8 -7.51 5.96 18.85
N HIS A 9 -7.44 7.28 18.66
CA HIS A 9 -8.32 7.98 17.72
C HIS A 9 -8.16 7.49 16.27
N LEU A 10 -6.95 7.18 15.83
CA LEU A 10 -6.73 6.60 14.50
C LEU A 10 -7.33 5.19 14.38
N ARG A 11 -7.34 4.40 15.46
CA ARG A 11 -8.00 3.08 15.50
C ARG A 11 -9.53 3.20 15.48
N GLU A 12 -10.10 4.15 16.22
CA GLU A 12 -11.53 4.46 16.16
C GLU A 12 -11.94 4.85 14.74
N ARG A 13 -11.21 5.80 14.15
CA ARG A 13 -11.42 6.22 12.76
C ARG A 13 -11.28 5.06 11.77
N LEU A 14 -10.31 4.17 11.98
CA LEU A 14 -10.13 2.97 11.15
C LEU A 14 -11.34 2.03 11.26
N SER A 15 -11.90 1.86 12.46
CA SER A 15 -13.11 1.06 12.69
C SER A 15 -14.31 1.65 11.93
N GLU A 16 -14.52 2.96 12.02
CA GLU A 16 -15.58 3.64 11.27
C GLU A 16 -15.40 3.53 9.76
N GLN A 17 -14.16 3.68 9.27
CA GLN A 17 -13.86 3.53 7.85
C GLN A 17 -14.14 2.12 7.35
N ARG A 18 -13.88 1.09 8.17
CA ARG A 18 -14.21 -0.31 7.83
C ARG A 18 -15.71 -0.55 7.77
N LYS A 19 -16.48 0.00 8.71
CA LYS A 19 -17.96 -0.07 8.66
C LYS A 19 -18.50 0.56 7.38
N LYS A 20 -18.00 1.75 7.03
CA LYS A 20 -18.36 2.43 5.76
C LYS A 20 -17.98 1.62 4.52
N LEU A 21 -16.86 0.90 4.57
CA LEU A 21 -16.45 0.02 3.47
C LEU A 21 -17.44 -1.14 3.30
N GLU A 22 -17.85 -1.75 4.42
CA GLU A 22 -18.83 -2.84 4.44
C GLU A 22 -20.19 -2.37 3.88
N GLU A 23 -20.68 -1.21 4.33
CA GLU A 23 -21.89 -0.56 3.79
C GLU A 23 -21.77 -0.31 2.28
N ALA A 24 -20.69 0.32 1.81
CA ALA A 24 -20.49 0.57 0.38
C ALA A 24 -20.40 -0.73 -0.45
N THR A 25 -19.84 -1.80 0.14
CA THR A 25 -19.75 -3.12 -0.50
C THR A 25 -21.12 -3.75 -0.64
N PHE A 26 -21.94 -3.65 0.41
CA PHE A 26 -23.31 -4.13 0.42
C PHE A 26 -24.18 -3.40 -0.61
N GLU A 27 -24.17 -2.07 -0.60
CA GLU A 27 -24.94 -1.23 -1.52
C GLU A 27 -24.53 -1.43 -2.98
N LYS A 28 -23.23 -1.61 -3.24
CA LYS A 28 -22.74 -2.00 -4.57
C LYS A 28 -23.35 -3.33 -5.04
N GLY A 29 -23.44 -4.31 -4.13
CA GLY A 29 -24.05 -5.62 -4.41
C GLY A 29 -25.54 -5.49 -4.72
N LEU A 30 -26.27 -4.71 -3.92
CA LEU A 30 -27.68 -4.43 -4.13
C LEU A 30 -27.92 -3.74 -5.49
N ALA A 31 -27.14 -2.71 -5.79
CA ALA A 31 -27.23 -2.01 -7.08
C ALA A 31 -26.96 -2.96 -8.26
N ALA A 32 -26.04 -3.91 -8.11
CA ALA A 32 -25.75 -4.91 -9.15
C ALA A 32 -26.90 -5.91 -9.34
N GLU A 33 -27.64 -6.24 -8.28
CA GLU A 33 -28.79 -7.14 -8.35
C GLU A 33 -30.02 -6.45 -8.96
N GLU A 34 -30.25 -5.18 -8.60
CA GLU A 34 -31.39 -4.39 -9.10
C GLU A 34 -31.31 -4.07 -10.60
N ASN A 35 -30.11 -4.01 -11.16
CA ASN A 35 -29.90 -3.61 -12.55
C ASN A 35 -29.18 -4.70 -13.36
N LYS A 36 -29.85 -5.23 -14.38
CA LYS A 36 -29.33 -6.34 -15.21
C LYS A 36 -28.16 -5.94 -16.12
N ASP A 37 -28.05 -4.65 -16.47
CA ASP A 37 -26.90 -4.13 -17.21
C ASP A 37 -26.02 -3.25 -16.31
N LEU A 38 -24.85 -3.78 -15.96
CA LEU A 38 -23.88 -3.08 -15.11
C LEU A 38 -23.15 -1.95 -15.83
N ARG A 39 -23.19 -1.89 -17.17
CA ARG A 39 -22.43 -0.88 -17.94
C ARG A 39 -23.03 0.51 -17.86
N GLU A 40 -24.34 0.60 -17.61
CA GLU A 40 -25.08 1.86 -17.50
C GLU A 40 -25.64 2.06 -16.08
N ASN A 41 -25.15 1.28 -15.11
CA ASN A 41 -25.61 1.33 -13.74
C ASN A 41 -24.83 2.39 -12.94
N PHE A 42 -25.27 3.64 -13.04
CA PHE A 42 -24.67 4.77 -12.31
C PHE A 42 -24.59 4.54 -10.79
N ALA A 43 -25.56 3.83 -10.20
CA ALA A 43 -25.54 3.52 -8.78
C ALA A 43 -24.41 2.56 -8.44
N TYR A 44 -24.20 1.53 -9.27
CA TYR A 44 -23.07 0.61 -9.12
C TYR A 44 -21.73 1.34 -9.24
N ASP A 45 -21.54 2.15 -10.28
CA ASP A 45 -20.31 2.90 -10.52
C ASP A 45 -19.99 3.88 -9.38
N TYR A 46 -21.02 4.53 -8.84
CA TYR A 46 -20.89 5.38 -7.67
C TYR A 46 -20.35 4.59 -6.46
N TRP A 47 -20.94 3.43 -6.15
CA TRP A 47 -20.52 2.63 -5.01
C TRP A 47 -19.15 2.01 -5.20
N VAL A 48 -18.77 1.61 -6.42
CA VAL A 48 -17.38 1.22 -6.77
C VAL A 48 -16.42 2.36 -6.45
N SER A 49 -16.75 3.60 -6.85
CA SER A 49 -15.90 4.76 -6.59
C SER A 49 -15.78 5.07 -5.09
N GLN A 50 -16.87 4.93 -4.33
CA GLN A 50 -16.86 5.09 -2.87
C GLN A 50 -16.00 4.03 -2.19
N GLU A 51 -16.12 2.76 -2.58
CA GLU A 51 -15.34 1.65 -2.04
C GLU A 51 -13.83 1.87 -2.24
N GLN A 52 -13.42 2.30 -3.44
CA GLN A 52 -12.03 2.65 -3.74
C GLN A 52 -11.52 3.80 -2.86
N LEU A 53 -12.30 4.86 -2.72
CA LEU A 53 -11.96 6.03 -1.93
C LEU A 53 -11.85 5.69 -0.43
N ILE A 54 -12.76 4.88 0.11
CA ILE A 54 -12.71 4.41 1.49
C ILE A 54 -11.49 3.52 1.71
N THR A 55 -11.19 2.61 0.78
CA THR A 55 -10.02 1.75 0.83
C THR A 55 -8.72 2.55 0.87
N ALA A 56 -8.61 3.59 0.03
CA ALA A 56 -7.46 4.50 0.05
C ALA A 56 -7.31 5.23 1.39
N ARG A 57 -8.43 5.67 2.00
CA ARG A 57 -8.45 6.30 3.32
C ARG A 57 -8.01 5.33 4.42
N ILE A 58 -8.48 4.09 4.41
CA ILE A 58 -8.07 3.02 5.33
C ILE A 58 -6.54 2.84 5.25
N PHE A 59 -6.01 2.73 4.04
CA PHE A 59 -4.58 2.56 3.82
C PHE A 59 -3.76 3.75 4.35
N ALA A 60 -4.24 4.98 4.15
CA ALA A 60 -3.60 6.17 4.70
C ALA A 60 -3.60 6.15 6.24
N THR A 61 -4.73 5.82 6.87
CA THR A 61 -4.85 5.69 8.34
C THR A 61 -3.88 4.63 8.87
N LEU A 62 -3.80 3.46 8.21
CA LEU A 62 -2.87 2.38 8.59
C LEU A 62 -1.41 2.82 8.50
N LYS A 63 -1.04 3.54 7.43
CA LYS A 63 0.30 4.11 7.29
C LYS A 63 0.62 5.12 8.39
N GLU A 64 -0.35 5.94 8.79
CA GLU A 64 -0.16 6.90 9.88
C GLU A 64 0.05 6.17 11.22
N ILE A 65 -0.76 5.14 11.51
CA ILE A 65 -0.58 4.28 12.69
C ILE A 65 0.80 3.62 12.66
N GLU A 66 1.23 3.08 11.51
CA GLU A 66 2.55 2.48 11.35
C GLU A 66 3.64 3.52 11.61
N HIS A 67 3.56 4.71 11.03
CA HIS A 67 4.55 5.76 11.22
C HIS A 67 4.71 6.15 12.71
N LEU A 68 3.59 6.22 13.44
CA LEU A 68 3.61 6.52 14.87
C LEU A 68 4.14 5.33 15.68
N THR A 69 3.78 4.10 15.38
CA THR A 69 4.12 2.93 16.22
C THR A 69 5.46 2.27 15.89
N LYS A 70 5.99 2.46 14.68
CA LYS A 70 7.20 1.79 14.22
C LYS A 70 8.43 2.33 14.91
N LYS A 71 9.09 1.48 15.71
CA LYS A 71 10.44 1.75 16.21
C LYS A 71 11.40 1.82 15.01
N PRO A 72 12.37 2.76 15.00
CA PRO A 72 13.33 2.87 13.91
C PRO A 72 14.10 1.55 13.78
N ARG A 73 13.92 0.86 12.64
CA ARG A 73 14.73 -0.32 12.34
C ARG A 73 16.13 0.17 11.97
N LYS A 74 17.16 -0.25 12.72
CA LYS A 74 18.56 -0.05 12.30
C LYS A 74 18.73 -0.63 10.90
N LYS A 75 19.08 0.21 9.94
CA LYS A 75 19.38 -0.22 8.57
C LYS A 75 20.57 -1.17 8.64
N ILE A 76 20.36 -2.47 8.44
CA ILE A 76 21.48 -3.43 8.35
C ILE A 76 22.15 -3.15 7.00
N ILE A 77 23.21 -2.34 7.02
CA ILE A 77 24.07 -2.13 5.85
C ILE A 77 24.82 -3.45 5.66
N LYS A 78 24.36 -4.29 4.73
CA LYS A 78 25.16 -5.42 4.24
C LYS A 78 26.38 -4.79 3.55
N LYS A 79 27.54 -4.85 4.21
CA LYS A 79 28.81 -4.54 3.55
C LYS A 79 28.96 -5.55 2.41
N ASN A 80 28.87 -5.11 1.17
CA ASN A 80 29.21 -5.94 0.03
C ASN A 80 30.68 -6.33 0.20
N LYS A 81 30.96 -7.61 0.44
CA LYS A 81 32.31 -8.15 0.29
C LYS A 81 32.61 -8.09 -1.21
N THR A 82 33.37 -7.08 -1.63
CA THR A 82 33.97 -7.06 -2.97
C THR A 82 34.86 -8.29 -3.08
N THR A 83 34.46 -9.26 -3.90
CA THR A 83 35.36 -10.30 -4.37
C THR A 83 36.46 -9.62 -5.18
N PRO A 84 37.75 -9.84 -4.87
CA PRO A 84 38.81 -9.32 -5.71
C PRO A 84 38.69 -10.01 -7.07
N VAL A 85 38.42 -9.22 -8.12
CA VAL A 85 38.43 -9.72 -9.49
C VAL A 85 39.83 -10.22 -9.77
N GLU A 86 39.99 -11.52 -10.00
CA GLU A 86 41.25 -12.08 -10.47
C GLU A 86 41.61 -11.39 -11.78
N ARG A 87 42.74 -10.67 -11.80
CA ARG A 87 43.24 -10.04 -13.02
C ARG A 87 43.55 -11.16 -14.01
N VAL A 88 42.76 -11.25 -15.08
CA VAL A 88 43.02 -12.13 -16.23
C VAL A 88 44.46 -11.87 -16.70
N LYS A 89 45.33 -12.88 -16.56
CA LYS A 89 46.77 -12.78 -16.85
C LYS A 89 47.10 -12.85 -18.34
N ASP A 90 46.14 -13.20 -19.20
CA ASP A 90 46.39 -13.54 -20.59
C ASP A 90 45.77 -12.52 -21.57
N LEU A 91 46.18 -11.26 -21.44
CA LEU A 91 46.01 -10.28 -22.52
C LEU A 91 47.23 -10.39 -23.47
N PRO A 92 47.06 -10.78 -24.74
CA PRO A 92 48.18 -10.86 -25.69
C PRO A 92 48.78 -9.46 -25.89
N LYS A 93 50.04 -9.29 -25.48
CA LYS A 93 50.79 -8.05 -25.66
C LYS A 93 51.34 -7.97 -27.08
N LYS A 94 50.78 -7.04 -27.87
CA LYS A 94 51.18 -6.64 -29.25
C LYS A 94 50.79 -7.65 -30.34
N LYS A 95 50.48 -7.29 -31.58
CA LYS A 95 50.94 -6.17 -32.42
C LYS A 95 49.81 -5.79 -33.39
N TRP A 96 49.40 -4.52 -33.43
CA TRP A 96 48.79 -3.94 -34.63
C TRP A 96 49.93 -3.22 -35.34
N LEU A 97 50.30 -3.72 -36.52
CA LEU A 97 51.00 -3.00 -37.57
C LEU A 97 49.93 -2.62 -38.61
#